data_AF-A0A915NT67-F1
#
_entry.id   AF-A0A915NT67-F1
#
_cell.length_a   1.000
_cell.length_b   1.000
_cell.length_c   1.000
_cell.angle_alpha   90.00
_cell.angle_beta   90.00
_cell.angle_gamma   90.00
#
_symmetry.space_group_name_H-M   'P 1'
#
loop_
_entity.id
_entity.type
_entity.pdbx_description
1 polymer ?
#
loop_
_entity_poly.entity_id
_entity_poly.type
_entity_poly.pdbx_seq_one_letter_code
_entity_poly.pdbx_strand_id
1 'polypeptide(L)'
;MMKAAEDLKKQQMLKEQERQSVLNERIVPLPELESSGEDELQRISKEFAESVIRLEREKYDLSYTVRQKDFEINELTIAVNDLRGKFVKPTLKKVSKVNY
;
A
#
# COMPACT_ATOMS: atom_id res chain seq x y z
N MET A 1 -19.66 -15.66 1.72
CA MET A 1 -18.67 -15.09 2.66
C MET A 1 -17.35 -15.87 2.65
N MET A 2 -17.34 -17.21 2.78
CA MET A 2 -16.09 -18.01 2.74
C MET A 2 -15.26 -17.80 1.47
N LYS A 3 -15.89 -17.88 0.28
CA LYS A 3 -15.21 -17.67 -1.01
C LYS A 3 -14.56 -16.28 -1.14
N ALA A 4 -15.22 -15.23 -0.66
CA ALA A 4 -14.68 -13.86 -0.71
C ALA A 4 -13.46 -13.67 0.22
N ALA A 5 -13.45 -14.33 1.38
CA ALA A 5 -12.32 -14.30 2.29
C ALA A 5 -11.12 -15.11 1.75
N GLU A 6 -11.39 -16.25 1.13
CA GLU A 6 -10.37 -17.06 0.45
C GLU A 6 -9.75 -16.32 -0.74
N ASP A 7 -10.58 -15.69 -1.58
CA ASP A 7 -10.12 -14.89 -2.72
C ASP A 7 -9.27 -13.69 -2.26
N LEU A 8 -9.66 -13.00 -1.18
CA LEU A 8 -8.88 -11.91 -0.60
C LEU A 8 -7.51 -12.39 -0.09
N LYS A 9 -7.47 -13.52 0.60
CA LYS A 9 -6.22 -14.12 1.09
C LYS A 9 -5.30 -14.51 -0.06
N LYS A 10 -5.87 -15.09 -1.12
CA LYS A 10 -5.12 -15.44 -2.34
C LYS A 10 -4.53 -14.21 -3.02
N GLN A 11 -5.30 -13.14 -3.15
CA GLN A 11 -4.82 -11.87 -3.70
C GLN A 11 -3.69 -11.25 -2.87
N GLN A 12 -3.79 -11.29 -1.54
CA GLN A 12 -2.73 -10.82 -0.65
C GLN A 12 -1.43 -11.62 -0.83
N MET A 13 -1.53 -12.94 -0.93
CA MET A 13 -0.37 -13.80 -1.17
C MET A 13 0.30 -13.51 -2.52
N LEU A 14 -0.50 -13.35 -3.59
CA LEU A 14 0.03 -13.00 -4.92
C LEU A 14 0.72 -11.64 -4.90
N LYS A 15 0.12 -10.65 -4.25
CA LYS A 15 0.70 -9.30 -4.12
C LYS A 15 2.00 -9.30 -3.32
N GLU A 16 2.09 -10.09 -2.26
CA GLU A 16 3.35 -10.23 -1.50
C GLU A 16 4.41 -10.95 -2.33
N GLN A 17 4.06 -12.00 -3.07
CA GLN A 17 5.00 -12.69 -3.95
C GLN A 17 5.54 -11.76 -5.06
N GLU A 18 4.67 -10.99 -5.69
CA GLU A 18 5.06 -9.98 -6.68
C GLU A 18 5.96 -8.91 -6.06
N ARG A 19 5.63 -8.43 -4.84
CA ARG A 19 6.47 -7.49 -4.09
C ARG A 19 7.88 -8.06 -3.87
N GLN A 20 7.99 -9.32 -3.46
CA GLN A 20 9.28 -9.98 -3.27
C GLN A 20 10.06 -10.11 -4.58
N SER A 21 9.38 -10.46 -5.69
CA SER A 21 10.01 -10.54 -7.03
C SER A 21 10.58 -9.19 -7.45
N VAL A 22 9.80 -8.12 -7.34
CA VAL A 22 10.21 -6.75 -7.72
C VAL A 22 11.37 -6.26 -6.83
N LEU A 23 11.36 -6.59 -5.53
CA LEU A 23 12.47 -6.22 -4.64
C LEU A 23 13.76 -6.95 -5.03
N ASN A 24 13.69 -8.23 -5.36
CA ASN A 24 14.87 -8.99 -5.81
C ASN A 24 15.42 -8.49 -7.13
N GLU A 25 14.57 -8.00 -8.04
CA GLU A 25 15.00 -7.40 -9.31
C GLU A 25 15.62 -6.02 -9.12
N ARG A 26 15.11 -5.22 -8.17
CA ARG A 26 15.57 -3.84 -7.94
C ARG A 26 16.80 -3.74 -7.05
N ILE A 27 16.93 -4.63 -6.07
CA ILE A 27 18.05 -4.60 -5.12
C ILE A 27 19.22 -5.33 -5.75
N VAL A 28 20.20 -4.57 -6.24
CA VAL A 28 21.46 -5.11 -6.74
C VAL A 28 22.23 -5.71 -5.56
N PRO A 29 22.78 -6.94 -5.69
CA PRO A 29 23.67 -7.51 -4.70
C PRO A 29 24.86 -6.58 -4.42
N LEU A 30 25.34 -6.57 -3.18
CA LEU A 30 26.51 -5.77 -2.83
C LEU A 30 27.72 -6.22 -3.65
N PRO A 31 28.46 -5.28 -4.29
CA PRO A 31 29.69 -5.61 -4.99
C PRO A 31 30.74 -6.14 -4.02
N GLU A 32 31.70 -6.92 -4.51
CA GLU A 32 32.79 -7.45 -3.69
C GLU A 32 33.71 -6.32 -3.20
N LEU A 33 33.59 -5.96 -1.92
CA LEU A 33 34.35 -4.84 -1.34
C LEU A 33 35.78 -5.23 -0.94
N GLU A 34 36.01 -6.50 -0.58
CA GLU A 34 37.30 -6.96 -0.06
C GLU A 34 38.38 -7.15 -1.14
N SER A 35 37.96 -7.42 -2.37
CA SER A 35 38.84 -7.60 -3.54
C SER A 35 39.01 -6.31 -4.35
N SER A 36 38.26 -5.25 -4.02
CA SER A 36 38.26 -3.98 -4.75
C SER A 36 39.41 -3.05 -4.35
N GLY A 37 40.04 -2.41 -5.33
CA GLY A 37 41.03 -1.34 -5.10
C GLY A 37 40.40 -0.04 -4.59
N GLU A 38 41.22 0.88 -4.07
CA GLU A 38 40.76 2.14 -3.49
C GLU A 38 39.93 3.01 -4.45
N ASP A 39 40.36 3.11 -5.72
CA ASP A 39 39.64 3.87 -6.75
C ASP A 39 38.26 3.27 -7.07
N GLU A 40 38.17 1.94 -7.06
CA GLU A 40 36.93 1.22 -7.31
C GLU A 40 35.94 1.38 -6.15
N LEU A 41 36.43 1.33 -4.91
CA LEU A 41 35.64 1.60 -3.71
C LEU A 41 35.09 3.04 -3.70
N GLN A 42 35.90 4.03 -4.12
CA GLN A 42 35.43 5.41 -4.25
C GLN A 42 34.35 5.57 -5.32
N ARG A 43 34.48 4.89 -6.47
CA ARG A 43 33.47 4.89 -7.53
C ARG A 43 32.15 4.28 -7.04
N ILE A 44 32.22 3.11 -6.43
CA ILE A 44 31.06 2.39 -5.87
C ILE A 44 30.34 3.29 -4.85
N SER A 45 31.08 3.90 -3.92
CA SER A 45 30.51 4.79 -2.90
C SER A 45 29.72 5.95 -3.51
N LYS A 46 30.25 6.60 -4.55
CA LYS A 46 29.57 7.70 -5.26
C LYS A 46 28.30 7.24 -5.96
N GLU A 47 28.36 6.11 -6.67
CA GLU A 47 27.21 5.55 -7.39
C GLU A 47 26.06 5.15 -6.43
N PHE A 48 26.39 4.57 -5.28
CA PHE A 48 25.42 4.27 -4.23
C PHE A 48 24.80 5.54 -3.66
N ALA A 49 25.60 6.57 -3.37
CA ALA A 49 25.09 7.84 -2.87
C ALA A 49 24.12 8.50 -3.86
N GLU A 50 24.47 8.56 -5.15
CA GLU A 50 23.59 9.08 -6.21
C GLU A 50 22.29 8.27 -6.33
N SER A 51 22.39 6.94 -6.26
CA SER A 51 21.22 6.06 -6.31
C SER A 51 20.29 6.25 -5.12
N VAL A 52 20.83 6.42 -3.91
CA VAL A 52 20.03 6.71 -2.71
C VAL A 52 19.31 8.05 -2.83
N ILE A 53 19.99 9.10 -3.31
CA ILE A 53 19.37 10.42 -3.51
C ILE A 53 18.21 10.33 -4.52
N ARG A 54 18.41 9.62 -5.64
CA ARG A 54 17.36 9.39 -6.64
C ARG A 54 16.16 8.64 -6.05
N LEU A 55 16.42 7.53 -5.34
CA LEU A 55 15.36 6.72 -4.73
C LEU A 55 14.57 7.48 -3.66
N GLU A 56 15.22 8.31 -2.85
CA GLU A 56 14.53 9.10 -1.82
C GLU A 56 13.62 10.16 -2.47
N ARG A 57 14.05 10.76 -3.58
CA ARG A 57 13.20 11.67 -4.37
C ARG A 57 11.97 10.96 -4.92
N GLU A 58 12.15 9.81 -5.57
CA GLU A 58 11.03 9.02 -6.11
C GLU A 58 10.05 8.59 -5.00
N LYS A 59 10.58 8.17 -3.85
CA LYS A 59 9.79 7.82 -2.67
C LYS A 59 8.99 9.01 -2.14
N TYR A 60 9.58 10.20 -2.12
CA TYR A 60 8.89 11.42 -1.71
C TYR A 60 7.70 11.72 -2.62
N ASP A 61 7.92 11.74 -3.93
CA ASP A 61 6.87 12.02 -4.93
C ASP A 61 5.73 10.99 -4.85
N LEU A 62 6.07 9.71 -4.69
CA LEU A 62 5.09 8.64 -4.48
C LEU A 62 4.30 8.84 -3.18
N SER A 63 5.00 9.13 -2.07
CA SER A 63 4.37 9.32 -0.76
C SER A 63 3.43 10.53 -0.75
N TYR A 64 3.81 11.60 -1.44
CA TYR A 64 2.97 12.77 -1.63
C TYR A 64 1.70 12.43 -2.40
N THR A 65 1.84 11.70 -3.52
CA THR A 65 0.71 11.26 -4.34
C THR A 65 -0.26 10.38 -3.53
N VAL A 66 0.26 9.41 -2.76
CA VAL A 66 -0.55 8.57 -1.88
C VAL A 66 -1.31 9.41 -0.86
N ARG A 67 -0.63 10.35 -0.19
CA ARG A 67 -1.28 11.25 0.78
C ARG A 67 -2.39 12.10 0.15
N GLN A 68 -2.18 12.61 -1.06
CA GLN A 68 -3.21 13.36 -1.78
C GLN A 68 -4.43 12.49 -2.09
N LYS A 69 -4.21 11.23 -2.48
CA LYS A 69 -5.28 10.28 -2.73
C LYS A 69 -6.02 9.87 -1.45
N ASP A 70 -5.32 9.68 -0.35
CA ASP A 70 -5.94 9.42 0.96
C ASP A 70 -6.84 10.59 1.39
N PHE A 71 -6.38 11.82 1.18
CA PHE A 71 -7.18 13.03 1.43
C PHE A 71 -8.44 13.06 0.55
N GLU A 72 -8.29 12.82 -0.76
CA GLU A 72 -9.42 12.76 -1.71
C GLU A 72 -10.45 11.69 -1.32
N ILE A 73 -9.99 10.49 -0.91
CA ILE A 73 -10.86 9.41 -0.42
C ILE A 73 -11.61 9.84 0.85
N ASN A 74 -10.93 10.51 1.78
CA ASN A 74 -11.56 10.99 3.00
C ASN A 74 -12.66 12.01 2.72
N GLU A 75 -12.37 13.01 1.88
CA GLU A 75 -13.35 14.03 1.46
C GLU A 75 -14.57 13.39 0.78
N LEU A 76 -14.35 12.45 -0.15
CA LEU A 76 -15.43 11.71 -0.80
C LEU A 76 -16.23 10.87 0.19
N THR A 77 -15.57 10.28 1.18
CA THR A 77 -16.23 9.48 2.23
C THR A 77 -17.14 10.35 3.08
N ILE A 78 -16.70 11.56 3.46
CA ILE A 78 -17.52 12.54 4.17
C ILE A 78 -18.72 12.94 3.32
N ALA A 79 -18.49 13.33 2.05
CA ALA A 79 -19.56 13.75 1.14
C ALA A 79 -20.61 12.66 0.94
N VAL A 80 -20.19 11.40 0.76
CA VAL A 80 -21.11 10.25 0.62
C VAL A 80 -21.91 10.02 1.91
N ASN A 81 -21.29 10.17 3.08
CA ASN A 81 -21.97 9.98 4.35
C ASN A 81 -23.00 11.08 4.64
N ASP A 82 -22.68 12.34 4.31
CA ASP A 82 -23.62 13.46 4.42
C ASP A 82 -24.79 13.33 3.43
N LEU A 83 -24.51 12.87 2.20
CA LEU A 83 -25.53 12.65 1.17
C LEU A 83 -26.43 11.44 1.44
N ARG A 84 -25.92 10.37 2.06
CA ARG A 84 -26.73 9.17 2.38
C ARG A 84 -27.78 9.42 3.46
N GLY A 85 -27.68 10.54 4.19
CA GLY A 85 -28.48 10.80 5.38
C GLY A 85 -28.23 9.77 6.48
N LYS A 86 -28.53 10.12 7.73
CA LYS A 86 -28.50 9.16 8.85
C LYS A 86 -29.63 8.13 8.63
N PHE A 87 -29.40 7.11 7.81
CA PHE A 87 -30.30 5.96 7.70
C PHE A 87 -30.20 5.18 9.02
N VAL A 88 -30.89 5.68 10.05
CA VAL A 88 -31.02 5.01 11.33
C VAL A 88 -31.87 3.78 11.09
N LYS A 89 -31.27 2.60 11.21
CA LYS A 89 -31.97 1.32 11.11
C LYS A 89 -33.15 1.35 12.10
N PRO A 90 -34.41 1.35 11.65
CA PRO A 90 -35.55 1.42 12.55
C PRO A 90 -35.52 0.23 13.52
N THR A 91 -35.81 0.48 14.80
CA THR A 91 -35.96 -0.60 15.77
C THR A 91 -37.13 -1.49 15.36
N LEU A 92 -36.90 -2.79 15.26
CA LEU A 92 -37.95 -3.76 14.94
C LEU A 92 -39.05 -3.70 16.01
N LYS A 93 -40.28 -3.34 15.61
CA LYS A 93 -41.44 -3.42 16.50
C LYS A 93 -41.90 -4.88 16.59
N LYS A 94 -42.10 -5.38 17.81
CA LYS A 94 -42.66 -6.73 18.05
C LYS A 94 -44.09 -6.77 17.53
N VAL A 95 -44.35 -7.60 16.51
CA VAL A 95 -45.70 -7.85 16.01
C VAL A 95 -46.37 -8.81 17.00
N SER A 96 -47.41 -8.36 17.72
CA SER A 96 -48.21 -9.27 18.54
C SER A 96 -49.00 -10.19 17.61
N LYS A 97 -48.91 -11.50 17.83
CA LYS A 97 -49.83 -12.46 17.22
C LYS A 97 -51.23 -12.15 17.73
N VAL A 98 -52.04 -11.50 16.91
CA VAL A 98 -53.49 -11.54 17.10
C VAL A 98 -53.89 -12.93 16.63
N ASN A 99 -54.23 -13.79 17.59
CA ASN A 99 -54.72 -15.13 17.31
C ASN A 99 -56.04 -15.00 16.54
N TYR A 100 -56.09 -15.61 15.36
CA TYR A 100 -57.35 -16.08 14.77
C TYR A 100 -57.46 -17.57 15.09
#